data_AF-A0A2U2DGI7-F1
#
_entry.id   AF-A0A2U2DGI7-F1
#
_cell.length_a   1.000
_cell.length_b   1.000
_cell.length_c   1.000
_cell.angle_alpha   90.00
_cell.angle_beta   90.00
_cell.angle_gamma   90.00
#
_symmetry.space_group_name_H-M   'P 1'
#
loop_
_entity.id
_entity.type
_entity.pdbx_description
1 polymer ?
#
loop_
_entity_poly.entity_id
_entity_poly.type
_entity_poly.pdbx_seq_one_letter_code
_entity_poly.pdbx_strand_id
1 'polypeptide(L)'
;MGKLINKILGKQSSSDIAAAITKAQAELEAAEAAVAAAEEQYDAHLLTADKKSLRGFLDAKTEAGIDVDQARARIQRLERDHEAAVESEAESERQAAYDRAKELAATARKKLGDYEKAAMAIRDVLRAIAEADVAVEAANADLPDGAARIEKPEECRSSPNLYKKVLKEEVVELWAGIGDQSRPVEHQHRVRVEHVGKRVRSRWSEEDFDEGGWEKGYYATDGGGTIEVVKRRFIKRTYLPDDTGQYAVSLASAVSLPPAIVGGPVFFEPGSYHAPGLLAKLDQPLPPCRIRAERKPEIEYVLAPKEVALAS
;
A
#
# COMPACT_ATOMS: atom_id res chain seq x y z
N MET A 1 -20.47 -14.64 -16.13
CA MET A 1 -20.94 -16.03 -16.27
C MET A 1 -22.47 -16.17 -16.13
N GLY A 2 -23.16 -15.36 -15.31
CA GLY A 2 -24.63 -15.42 -15.18
C GLY A 2 -25.45 -15.15 -16.46
N LYS A 3 -25.03 -14.18 -17.30
CA LYS A 3 -25.73 -13.86 -18.57
C LYS A 3 -25.74 -15.00 -19.60
N LEU A 4 -24.77 -15.92 -19.55
CA LEU A 4 -24.70 -17.07 -20.46
C LEU A 4 -25.60 -18.22 -20.00
N ILE A 5 -25.88 -18.33 -18.71
CA ILE A 5 -26.70 -19.42 -18.16
C ILE A 5 -28.20 -19.12 -18.36
N ASN A 6 -28.64 -17.88 -18.21
CA ASN A 6 -30.05 -17.50 -18.49
C ASN A 6 -30.43 -17.70 -19.97
N LYS A 7 -29.50 -17.48 -20.90
CA LYS A 7 -29.74 -17.68 -22.34
C LYS A 7 -29.90 -19.15 -22.74
N ILE A 8 -29.38 -20.10 -21.95
CA ILE A 8 -29.43 -21.54 -22.23
C ILE A 8 -30.70 -22.20 -21.67
N LEU A 9 -31.36 -21.58 -20.68
CA LEU A 9 -32.59 -22.10 -20.04
C LEU A 9 -33.90 -21.57 -20.64
N GLY A 10 -33.85 -20.80 -21.73
CA GLY A 10 -35.06 -20.26 -22.38
C GLY A 10 -35.86 -19.25 -21.54
N LYS A 11 -35.31 -18.81 -20.40
CA LYS A 11 -35.91 -17.77 -19.56
C LYS A 11 -35.38 -16.42 -20.03
N GLN A 12 -36.27 -15.60 -20.59
CA GLN A 12 -35.98 -14.20 -20.89
C GLN A 12 -35.59 -13.48 -19.59
N SER A 13 -34.49 -12.72 -19.58
CA SER A 13 -34.13 -11.92 -18.41
C SER A 13 -35.12 -10.76 -18.22
N SER A 14 -35.16 -10.20 -17.01
CA SER A 14 -35.97 -9.00 -16.72
C SER A 14 -35.72 -7.88 -17.75
N SER A 15 -34.45 -7.68 -18.13
CA SER A 15 -34.05 -6.72 -19.17
C SER A 15 -34.64 -7.00 -20.55
N ASP A 16 -34.77 -8.27 -20.94
CA ASP A 16 -35.29 -8.67 -22.24
C ASP A 16 -36.80 -8.46 -22.31
N ILE A 17 -37.50 -8.71 -21.19
CA ILE A 17 -38.94 -8.47 -21.05
C ILE A 17 -39.23 -6.97 -21.02
N ALA A 18 -38.41 -6.16 -20.34
CA ALA A 18 -38.52 -4.70 -20.34
C ALA A 18 -38.42 -4.12 -21.76
N ALA A 19 -37.47 -4.60 -22.56
CA ALA A 19 -37.34 -4.21 -23.97
C ALA A 19 -38.57 -4.64 -24.80
N ALA A 20 -39.15 -5.81 -24.50
CA ALA A 20 -40.38 -6.27 -25.14
C ALA A 20 -41.60 -5.41 -24.77
N ILE A 21 -41.69 -4.91 -23.53
CA ILE A 21 -42.73 -3.95 -23.10
C ILE A 21 -42.61 -2.66 -23.91
N THR A 22 -41.41 -2.08 -24.02
CA THR A 22 -41.20 -0.85 -24.80
C THR A 22 -41.62 -1.03 -26.27
N LYS A 23 -41.31 -2.19 -26.87
CA LYS A 23 -41.76 -2.49 -28.22
C LYS A 23 -43.29 -2.62 -28.30
N ALA A 24 -43.92 -3.29 -27.34
CA ALA A 24 -45.37 -3.45 -27.30
C ALA A 24 -46.10 -2.11 -27.08
N GLN A 25 -45.51 -1.17 -26.34
CA GLN A 25 -46.03 0.20 -26.18
C GLN A 25 -46.00 0.96 -27.51
N ALA A 26 -44.93 0.86 -28.29
CA ALA A 26 -44.87 1.46 -29.62
C ALA A 26 -45.89 0.81 -30.60
N GLU A 27 -46.13 -0.50 -30.48
CA GLU A 27 -47.18 -1.19 -31.25
C GLU A 27 -48.58 -0.71 -30.84
N LEU A 28 -48.82 -0.44 -29.55
CA LEU A 28 -50.07 0.15 -29.06
C LEU A 28 -50.30 1.56 -29.62
N GLU A 29 -49.30 2.43 -29.58
CA GLU A 29 -49.40 3.79 -30.15
C GLU A 29 -49.74 3.75 -31.64
N ALA A 30 -49.14 2.82 -32.39
CA ALA A 30 -49.45 2.63 -33.80
C ALA A 30 -50.89 2.12 -34.03
N ALA A 31 -51.37 1.20 -33.18
CA ALA A 31 -52.74 0.70 -33.25
C ALA A 31 -53.77 1.79 -32.89
N GLU A 32 -53.50 2.62 -31.89
CA GLU A 32 -54.37 3.74 -31.51
C GLU A 32 -54.44 4.79 -32.63
N ALA A 33 -53.32 5.06 -33.32
CA ALA A 33 -53.31 5.92 -34.50
C ALA A 33 -54.11 5.31 -35.68
N ALA A 34 -54.05 3.99 -35.87
CA ALA A 34 -54.83 3.30 -36.89
C ALA A 34 -56.34 3.35 -36.62
N VAL A 35 -56.76 3.25 -35.34
CA VAL A 35 -58.16 3.48 -34.94
C VAL A 35 -58.59 4.89 -35.33
N ALA A 36 -57.84 5.92 -34.94
CA ALA A 36 -58.18 7.30 -35.26
C ALA A 36 -58.32 7.55 -36.77
N ALA A 37 -57.41 6.98 -37.57
CA ALA A 37 -57.49 7.05 -39.03
C ALA A 37 -58.71 6.31 -39.60
N ALA A 38 -59.05 5.13 -39.06
CA ALA A 38 -60.22 4.37 -39.49
C ALA A 38 -61.54 5.07 -39.12
N GLU A 39 -61.59 5.75 -37.97
CA GLU A 39 -62.72 6.60 -37.57
C GLU A 39 -62.90 7.79 -38.51
N GLU A 40 -61.82 8.51 -38.84
CA GLU A 40 -61.86 9.63 -39.77
C GLU A 40 -62.34 9.19 -41.17
N GLN A 41 -61.87 8.04 -41.65
CA GLN A 41 -62.30 7.47 -42.93
C GLN A 41 -63.79 7.11 -42.93
N TYR A 42 -64.29 6.53 -41.84
CA TYR A 42 -65.71 6.21 -41.70
C TYR A 42 -66.58 7.47 -41.72
N ASP A 43 -66.21 8.49 -40.94
CA ASP A 43 -66.96 9.73 -40.82
C ASP A 43 -66.97 10.54 -42.12
N ALA A 44 -65.84 10.59 -42.83
CA ALA A 44 -65.72 11.29 -44.12
C ALA A 44 -66.64 10.71 -45.21
N HIS A 45 -66.97 9.41 -45.12
CA HIS A 45 -67.74 8.69 -46.13
C HIS A 45 -69.20 8.45 -45.74
N LEU A 46 -69.62 8.88 -44.55
CA LEU A 46 -70.95 8.59 -43.98
C LEU A 46 -72.13 9.02 -44.87
N LEU A 47 -71.98 10.13 -45.59
CA LEU A 47 -73.03 10.71 -46.43
C LEU A 47 -72.83 10.46 -47.93
N THR A 48 -71.65 10.00 -48.34
CA THR A 48 -71.21 9.96 -49.74
C THR A 48 -71.02 8.55 -50.27
N ALA A 49 -70.71 7.57 -49.40
CA ALA A 49 -70.49 6.19 -49.80
C ALA A 49 -71.80 5.38 -49.87
N ASP A 50 -71.76 4.30 -50.66
CA ASP A 50 -72.85 3.33 -50.71
C ASP A 50 -72.83 2.41 -49.46
N LYS A 51 -73.96 1.74 -49.20
CA LYS A 51 -74.11 0.88 -48.00
C LYS A 51 -73.05 -0.23 -47.90
N LYS A 52 -72.55 -0.72 -49.04
CA LYS A 52 -71.53 -1.77 -49.06
C LYS A 52 -70.18 -1.21 -48.61
N SER A 53 -69.77 -0.06 -49.14
CA SER A 53 -68.50 0.57 -48.76
C SER A 53 -68.52 1.06 -47.31
N LEU A 54 -69.66 1.59 -46.84
CA LEU A 54 -69.80 2.02 -45.45
C LEU A 54 -69.64 0.86 -44.44
N ARG A 55 -70.11 -0.35 -44.78
CA ARG A 55 -69.85 -1.55 -43.99
C ARG A 55 -68.36 -1.90 -43.97
N GLY A 56 -67.66 -1.79 -45.10
CA GLY A 56 -66.22 -2.00 -45.15
C GLY A 56 -65.43 -1.05 -44.25
N PHE A 57 -65.81 0.23 -44.18
CA PHE A 57 -65.18 1.19 -43.25
C PHE A 57 -65.51 0.87 -41.79
N LEU A 58 -66.73 0.43 -41.48
CA LEU A 58 -67.10 0.01 -40.13
C LEU A 58 -66.34 -1.24 -39.67
N ASP A 59 -66.18 -2.22 -40.57
CA ASP A 59 -65.40 -3.44 -40.30
C ASP A 59 -63.93 -3.08 -40.05
N ALA A 60 -63.34 -2.20 -40.86
CA ALA A 60 -61.96 -1.72 -40.65
C ALA A 60 -61.77 -0.98 -39.32
N LYS A 61 -62.74 -0.14 -38.93
CA LYS A 61 -62.75 0.52 -37.61
C LYS A 61 -62.81 -0.51 -36.47
N THR A 62 -63.62 -1.55 -36.63
CA THR A 62 -63.78 -2.60 -35.61
C THR A 62 -62.52 -3.45 -35.48
N GLU A 63 -61.88 -3.80 -36.59
CA GLU A 63 -60.62 -4.54 -36.62
C GLU A 63 -59.49 -3.76 -35.94
N ALA A 64 -59.35 -2.46 -36.25
CA ALA A 64 -58.37 -1.60 -35.57
C ALA A 64 -58.61 -1.52 -34.04
N GLY A 65 -59.88 -1.53 -33.61
CA GLY A 65 -60.22 -1.57 -32.18
C GLY A 65 -59.79 -2.88 -31.50
N ILE A 66 -59.96 -4.01 -32.18
CA ILE A 66 -59.49 -5.33 -31.69
C ILE A 66 -57.96 -5.35 -31.57
N ASP A 67 -57.24 -4.74 -32.51
CA ASP A 67 -55.78 -4.66 -32.46
C ASP A 67 -55.28 -3.87 -31.25
N VAL A 68 -55.96 -2.77 -30.88
CA VAL A 68 -55.67 -2.01 -29.65
C VAL A 68 -55.88 -2.88 -28.41
N ASP A 69 -56.98 -3.62 -28.33
CA ASP A 69 -57.27 -4.49 -27.20
C ASP A 69 -56.23 -5.62 -27.07
N GLN A 70 -55.80 -6.20 -28.19
CA GLN A 70 -54.74 -7.21 -28.21
C GLN A 70 -53.40 -6.63 -27.76
N ALA A 71 -53.04 -5.42 -28.23
CA ALA A 71 -51.81 -4.74 -27.82
C ALA A 71 -51.81 -4.45 -26.31
N ARG A 72 -52.93 -3.96 -25.76
CA ARG A 72 -53.09 -3.73 -24.30
C ARG A 72 -52.98 -5.02 -23.50
N ALA A 73 -53.66 -6.09 -23.93
CA ALA A 73 -53.59 -7.38 -23.27
C ALA A 73 -52.16 -7.96 -23.28
N ARG A 74 -51.42 -7.74 -24.37
CA ARG A 74 -50.02 -8.15 -24.49
C ARG A 74 -49.11 -7.39 -23.51
N ILE A 75 -49.26 -6.07 -23.40
CA ILE A 75 -48.51 -5.25 -22.44
C ILE A 75 -48.77 -5.73 -21.00
N GLN A 76 -50.04 -5.88 -20.61
CA GLN A 76 -50.40 -6.34 -19.26
C GLN A 76 -49.85 -7.72 -18.90
N ARG A 77 -49.69 -8.60 -19.90
CA ARG A 77 -49.04 -9.89 -19.71
C ARG A 77 -47.53 -9.72 -19.50
N LEU A 78 -46.88 -8.93 -20.36
CA LEU A 78 -45.44 -8.68 -20.27
C LEU A 78 -45.05 -7.99 -18.97
N GLU A 79 -45.87 -7.07 -18.45
CA GLU A 79 -45.64 -6.43 -17.14
C GLU A 79 -45.66 -7.43 -15.99
N ARG A 80 -46.64 -8.36 -15.97
CA ARG A 80 -46.68 -9.45 -14.99
C ARG A 80 -45.48 -10.38 -15.10
N ASP A 81 -45.11 -10.75 -16.33
CA ASP A 81 -43.94 -11.60 -16.58
C ASP A 81 -42.64 -10.88 -16.16
N HIS A 82 -42.56 -9.55 -16.32
CA HIS A 82 -41.43 -8.73 -15.90
C HIS A 82 -41.27 -8.69 -14.38
N GLU A 83 -42.35 -8.43 -13.64
CA GLU A 83 -42.33 -8.46 -12.17
C GLU A 83 -41.86 -9.81 -11.62
N ALA A 84 -42.38 -10.91 -12.19
CA ALA A 84 -41.98 -12.26 -11.80
C ALA A 84 -40.49 -12.54 -12.11
N ALA A 85 -39.98 -12.03 -13.24
CA ALA A 85 -38.58 -12.17 -13.61
C ALA A 85 -37.66 -11.38 -12.67
N VAL A 86 -38.03 -10.16 -12.28
CA VAL A 86 -37.26 -9.34 -11.33
C VAL A 86 -37.15 -10.02 -9.97
N GLU A 87 -38.25 -10.55 -9.43
CA GLU A 87 -38.22 -11.26 -8.14
C GLU A 87 -37.38 -12.54 -8.22
N SER A 88 -37.50 -13.29 -9.32
CA SER A 88 -36.70 -14.52 -9.52
C SER A 88 -35.21 -14.23 -9.64
N GLU A 89 -34.81 -13.13 -10.29
CA GLU A 89 -33.41 -12.73 -10.39
C GLU A 89 -32.86 -12.30 -9.02
N ALA A 90 -33.63 -11.50 -8.27
CA ALA A 90 -33.26 -11.09 -6.91
C ALA A 90 -33.11 -12.29 -5.96
N GLU A 91 -34.04 -13.26 -5.99
CA GLU A 91 -33.95 -14.48 -5.18
C GLU A 91 -32.71 -15.31 -5.55
N SER A 92 -32.40 -15.43 -6.85
CA SER A 92 -31.20 -16.13 -7.31
C SER A 92 -29.91 -15.47 -6.83
N GLU A 93 -29.86 -14.13 -6.80
CA GLU A 93 -28.71 -13.38 -6.29
C GLU A 93 -28.56 -13.57 -4.77
N ARG A 94 -29.66 -13.49 -4.03
CA ARG A 94 -29.69 -13.76 -2.58
C ARG A 94 -29.18 -15.17 -2.27
N GLN A 95 -29.65 -16.18 -3.02
CA GLN A 95 -29.24 -17.57 -2.85
C GLN A 95 -27.75 -17.78 -3.15
N ALA A 96 -27.25 -17.20 -4.26
CA ALA A 96 -25.84 -17.29 -4.61
C ALA A 96 -24.92 -16.65 -3.54
N ALA A 97 -25.34 -15.52 -2.97
CA ALA A 97 -24.61 -14.88 -1.87
C ALA A 97 -24.61 -15.74 -0.60
N TYR A 98 -25.74 -16.36 -0.27
CA TYR A 98 -25.87 -17.28 0.85
C TYR A 98 -24.98 -18.52 0.69
N ASP A 99 -25.00 -19.16 -0.48
CA ASP A 99 -24.20 -20.36 -0.75
C ASP A 99 -22.70 -20.05 -0.68
N ARG A 100 -22.27 -18.91 -1.25
CA ARG A 100 -20.88 -18.44 -1.12
C ARG A 100 -20.48 -18.20 0.34
N ALA A 101 -21.34 -17.58 1.14
CA ALA A 101 -21.07 -17.35 2.56
C ALA A 101 -20.96 -18.69 3.33
N LYS A 102 -21.81 -19.65 3.01
CA LYS A 102 -21.81 -21.00 3.60
C LYS A 102 -20.52 -21.77 3.26
N GLU A 103 -20.05 -21.69 2.02
CA GLU A 103 -18.78 -22.29 1.60
C GLU A 103 -17.57 -21.66 2.30
N LEU A 104 -17.54 -20.32 2.40
CA LEU A 104 -16.50 -19.60 3.13
C LEU A 104 -16.48 -19.99 4.61
N ALA A 105 -17.65 -20.09 5.24
CA ALA A 105 -17.77 -20.52 6.63
C ALA A 105 -17.30 -21.98 6.83
N ALA A 106 -17.65 -22.89 5.91
CA ALA A 106 -17.19 -24.28 5.97
C ALA A 106 -15.67 -24.38 5.81
N THR A 107 -15.09 -23.59 4.90
CA THR A 107 -13.64 -23.52 4.67
C THR A 107 -12.92 -22.96 5.91
N ALA A 108 -13.45 -21.90 6.51
CA ALA A 108 -12.92 -21.33 7.74
C ALA A 108 -12.97 -22.34 8.90
N ARG A 109 -14.06 -23.09 9.06
CA ARG A 109 -14.17 -24.15 10.08
C ARG A 109 -13.13 -25.25 9.90
N LYS A 110 -12.85 -25.68 8.66
CA LYS A 110 -11.79 -26.65 8.38
C LYS A 110 -10.42 -26.12 8.81
N LYS A 111 -10.09 -24.88 8.44
CA LYS A 111 -8.83 -24.23 8.85
C LYS A 111 -8.73 -24.04 10.36
N LEU A 112 -9.85 -23.78 11.04
CA LEU A 112 -9.89 -23.71 12.50
C LEU A 112 -9.63 -25.08 13.13
N GLY A 113 -10.03 -26.18 12.48
CA GLY A 113 -9.65 -27.54 12.90
C GLY A 113 -8.14 -27.78 12.88
N ASP A 114 -7.40 -27.13 11.98
CA ASP A 114 -5.94 -27.20 11.92
C ASP A 114 -5.23 -26.29 12.96
N TYR A 115 -5.99 -25.49 13.71
CA TYR A 115 -5.44 -24.51 14.66
C TYR A 115 -4.54 -25.16 15.72
N GLU A 116 -4.96 -26.30 16.28
CA GLU A 116 -4.18 -27.00 17.31
C GLU A 116 -2.80 -27.42 16.78
N LYS A 117 -2.75 -27.93 15.54
CA LYS A 117 -1.48 -28.31 14.90
C LYS A 117 -0.58 -27.10 14.67
N ALA A 118 -1.15 -25.97 14.24
CA ALA A 118 -0.41 -24.73 14.07
C ALA A 118 0.10 -24.17 15.41
N ALA A 119 -0.75 -24.21 16.45
CA ALA A 119 -0.39 -23.79 17.81
C ALA A 119 0.73 -24.67 18.40
N MET A 120 0.67 -25.99 18.17
CA MET A 120 1.75 -26.91 18.55
C MET A 120 3.06 -26.60 17.84
N ALA A 121 3.03 -26.32 16.53
CA ALA A 121 4.24 -25.95 15.80
C ALA A 121 4.88 -24.67 16.35
N ILE A 122 4.08 -23.67 16.71
CA ILE A 122 4.59 -22.44 17.35
C ILE A 122 5.16 -22.76 18.74
N ARG A 123 4.49 -23.61 19.53
CA ARG A 123 4.98 -24.06 20.85
C ARG A 123 6.31 -24.79 20.75
N ASP A 124 6.51 -25.62 19.73
CA ASP A 124 7.76 -26.36 19.53
C ASP A 124 8.92 -25.42 19.19
N VAL A 125 8.67 -24.37 18.40
CA VAL A 125 9.66 -23.29 18.17
C VAL A 125 10.01 -22.58 19.47
N LEU A 126 9.01 -22.18 20.27
CA LEU A 126 9.25 -21.53 21.56
C LEU A 126 10.01 -22.43 22.54
N ARG A 127 9.72 -23.74 22.52
CA ARG A 127 10.47 -24.73 23.32
C ARG A 127 11.93 -24.80 22.89
N ALA A 128 12.20 -24.92 21.59
CA ALA A 128 13.57 -24.98 21.08
C ALA A 128 14.37 -23.72 21.42
N ILE A 129 13.74 -22.54 21.36
CA ILE A 129 14.34 -21.27 21.79
C ILE A 129 14.68 -21.32 23.28
N ALA A 130 13.73 -21.73 24.14
CA ALA A 130 13.93 -21.79 25.58
C ALA A 130 15.02 -22.82 25.98
N GLU A 131 15.03 -24.00 25.36
CA GLU A 131 16.06 -25.02 25.58
C GLU A 131 17.45 -24.51 25.19
N ALA A 132 17.55 -23.82 24.05
CA ALA A 132 18.80 -23.21 23.60
C ALA A 132 19.24 -22.04 24.51
N ASP A 133 18.32 -21.18 24.96
CA ASP A 133 18.63 -20.11 25.92
C ASP A 133 19.23 -20.65 27.22
N VAL A 134 18.62 -21.71 27.79
CA VAL A 134 19.13 -22.37 29.01
C VAL A 134 20.53 -22.94 28.79
N ALA A 135 20.75 -23.62 27.66
CA ALA A 135 22.06 -24.19 27.32
C ALA A 135 23.13 -23.09 27.12
N VAL A 136 22.77 -22.00 26.43
CA VAL A 136 23.65 -20.84 26.20
C VAL A 136 23.98 -20.14 27.50
N GLU A 137 23.01 -19.96 28.41
CA GLU A 137 23.26 -19.39 29.74
C GLU A 137 24.20 -20.25 30.56
N ALA A 138 24.01 -21.58 30.57
CA ALA A 138 24.89 -22.51 31.25
C ALA A 138 26.32 -22.49 30.66
N ALA A 139 26.45 -22.50 29.34
CA ALA A 139 27.75 -22.47 28.66
C ALA A 139 28.47 -21.12 28.86
N ASN A 140 27.75 -20.02 28.86
CA ASN A 140 28.32 -18.70 29.11
C ASN A 140 28.70 -18.46 30.59
N ALA A 141 28.15 -19.25 31.52
CA ALA A 141 28.54 -19.19 32.93
C ALA A 141 29.92 -19.84 33.18
N ASP A 142 30.32 -20.79 32.33
CA ASP A 142 31.58 -21.53 32.40
C ASP A 142 32.35 -21.45 31.07
N LEU A 143 32.69 -20.21 30.68
CA LEU A 143 33.37 -19.92 29.42
C LEU A 143 34.85 -20.34 29.49
N PRO A 144 35.34 -21.13 28.49
CA PRO A 144 36.76 -21.38 28.36
C PRO A 144 37.57 -20.09 28.15
N ASP A 145 38.81 -20.07 28.63
CA ASP A 145 39.69 -18.91 28.50
C ASP A 145 39.85 -18.48 27.03
N GLY A 146 39.55 -17.21 26.77
CA GLY A 146 39.65 -16.60 25.44
C GLY A 146 38.49 -16.91 24.48
N ALA A 147 37.49 -17.69 24.89
CA ALA A 147 36.30 -17.94 24.08
C ALA A 147 35.35 -16.72 24.08
N ALA A 148 34.74 -16.46 22.92
CA ALA A 148 33.70 -15.44 22.81
C ALA A 148 32.38 -15.94 23.42
N ARG A 149 31.64 -15.02 24.04
CA ARG A 149 30.30 -15.29 24.56
C ARG A 149 29.37 -15.75 23.43
N ILE A 150 28.59 -16.79 23.68
CA ILE A 150 27.59 -17.28 22.73
C ILE A 150 26.36 -16.37 22.80
N GLU A 151 25.94 -15.85 21.65
CA GLU A 151 24.73 -15.04 21.49
C GLU A 151 23.46 -15.88 21.72
N LYS A 152 22.42 -15.26 22.29
CA LYS A 152 21.13 -15.93 22.47
C LYS A 152 20.41 -16.10 21.14
N PRO A 153 19.62 -17.18 20.93
CA PRO A 153 18.92 -17.42 19.67
C PRO A 153 18.03 -16.26 19.21
N GLU A 154 17.35 -15.55 20.12
CA GLU A 154 16.49 -14.42 19.77
C GLU A 154 17.25 -13.13 19.43
N GLU A 155 18.55 -13.04 19.70
CA GLU A 155 19.37 -11.84 19.40
C GLU A 155 19.51 -11.61 17.89
N CYS A 156 19.33 -12.65 17.06
CA CYS A 156 19.27 -12.49 15.60
C CYS A 156 18.13 -11.56 15.13
N ARG A 157 17.04 -11.45 15.93
CA ARG A 157 15.91 -10.56 15.67
C ARG A 157 16.17 -9.11 16.09
N SER A 158 17.19 -8.90 16.93
CA SER A 158 17.56 -7.60 17.48
C SER A 158 18.69 -6.96 16.68
N SER A 159 18.60 -5.67 16.38
CA SER A 159 19.74 -4.93 15.83
C SER A 159 20.67 -4.57 16.99
N PRO A 160 21.93 -5.05 17.02
CA PRO A 160 22.86 -4.68 18.06
C PRO A 160 23.19 -3.19 17.98
N ASN A 161 23.48 -2.59 19.13
CA ASN A 161 24.06 -1.26 19.16
C ASN A 161 25.49 -1.38 18.63
N LEU A 162 25.78 -0.82 17.45
CA LEU A 162 27.17 -0.76 16.98
C LEU A 162 27.67 0.67 17.02
N TYR A 163 28.74 0.86 17.77
CA TYR A 163 29.38 2.14 17.99
C TYR A 163 30.12 2.64 16.74
N LYS A 164 30.37 3.96 16.72
CA LYS A 164 31.14 4.64 15.71
C LYS A 164 32.49 3.96 15.55
N LYS A 165 32.76 3.48 14.33
CA LYS A 165 34.03 2.84 13.98
C LYS A 165 34.73 3.67 12.93
N VAL A 166 35.88 4.23 13.30
CA VAL A 166 36.76 4.92 12.35
C VAL A 166 37.46 3.87 11.50
N LEU A 167 37.28 3.95 10.18
CA LEU A 167 37.87 3.03 9.20
C LEU A 167 39.21 3.53 8.68
N LYS A 168 39.32 4.85 8.48
CA LYS A 168 40.49 5.49 7.91
C LYS A 168 40.62 6.92 8.43
N GLU A 169 41.83 7.32 8.79
CA GLU A 169 42.20 8.70 9.09
C GLU A 169 43.29 9.16 8.13
N GLU A 170 43.12 10.34 7.53
CA GLU A 170 44.14 10.97 6.67
C GLU A 170 44.21 12.47 6.94
N VAL A 171 45.42 13.03 6.98
CA VAL A 171 45.60 14.49 7.12
C VAL A 171 45.46 15.12 5.74
N VAL A 172 44.57 16.10 5.63
CA VAL A 172 44.30 16.83 4.39
C VAL A 172 44.36 18.33 4.65
N GLU A 173 44.83 19.08 3.68
CA GLU A 173 44.80 20.54 3.73
C GLU A 173 43.58 21.06 2.99
N LEU A 174 42.70 21.75 3.70
CA LEU A 174 41.46 22.31 3.15
C LEU A 174 41.32 23.77 3.56
N TRP A 175 40.57 24.53 2.75
CA TRP A 175 40.21 25.91 3.06
C TRP A 175 39.14 25.94 4.15
N ALA A 176 39.35 26.76 5.18
CA ALA A 176 38.43 27.01 6.27
C ALA A 176 38.07 28.50 6.31
N GLY A 177 36.86 28.82 6.75
CA GLY A 177 36.44 30.22 6.90
C GLY A 177 37.24 30.90 8.01
N ILE A 178 37.62 32.16 7.80
CA ILE A 178 38.40 32.90 8.81
C ILE A 178 37.66 33.05 10.15
N GLY A 179 36.34 33.19 10.12
CA GLY A 179 35.50 33.31 11.33
C GLY A 179 35.10 31.98 11.96
N ASP A 180 35.14 30.87 11.21
CA ASP A 180 34.90 29.52 11.70
C ASP A 180 35.91 28.56 11.08
N GLN A 181 37.04 28.44 11.76
CA GLN A 181 38.17 27.62 11.33
C GLN A 181 37.99 26.15 11.75
N SER A 182 36.91 25.81 12.47
CA SER A 182 36.69 24.47 13.01
C SER A 182 36.22 23.47 11.95
N ARG A 183 35.76 23.96 10.79
CA ARG A 183 35.24 23.15 9.69
C ARG A 183 35.76 23.65 8.33
N PRO A 184 36.01 22.74 7.37
CA PRO A 184 36.35 23.16 6.01
C PRO A 184 35.10 23.73 5.32
N VAL A 185 35.31 24.67 4.39
CA VAL A 185 34.22 25.18 3.56
C VAL A 185 33.77 24.14 2.52
N GLU A 186 32.48 24.09 2.21
CA GLU A 186 31.93 23.08 1.27
C GLU A 186 32.44 23.28 -0.17
N HIS A 187 32.74 24.51 -0.58
CA HIS A 187 33.11 24.86 -1.96
C HIS A 187 34.62 25.00 -2.18
N GLN A 188 35.41 24.02 -1.74
CA GLN A 188 36.88 23.99 -1.86
C GLN A 188 37.39 24.34 -3.27
N HIS A 189 36.71 23.88 -4.31
CA HIS A 189 37.09 24.06 -5.72
C HIS A 189 36.85 25.48 -6.28
N ARG A 190 36.07 26.32 -5.57
CA ARG A 190 35.75 27.70 -6.02
C ARG A 190 36.67 28.76 -5.42
N VAL A 191 37.59 28.36 -4.55
CA VAL A 191 38.49 29.26 -3.85
C VAL A 191 39.55 29.79 -4.83
N ARG A 192 39.63 31.11 -4.95
CA ARG A 192 40.69 31.80 -5.69
C ARG A 192 41.78 32.23 -4.71
N VAL A 193 43.02 31.83 -4.99
CA VAL A 193 44.16 32.05 -4.10
C VAL A 193 44.81 33.40 -4.39
N GLU A 194 45.03 34.19 -3.35
CA GLU A 194 45.81 35.42 -3.34
C GLU A 194 46.99 35.23 -2.38
N HIS A 195 48.21 35.50 -2.85
CA HIS A 195 49.41 35.45 -2.01
C HIS A 195 49.55 36.78 -1.27
N VAL A 196 49.45 36.75 0.06
CA VAL A 196 49.54 37.97 0.86
C VAL A 196 50.99 38.12 1.36
N GLY A 197 51.70 39.13 0.86
CA GLY A 197 53.01 39.49 1.41
C GLY A 197 52.89 40.00 2.86
N LYS A 198 53.85 39.66 3.73
CA LYS A 198 53.97 40.19 5.11
C LYS A 198 53.99 41.72 5.07
N ARG A 199 52.84 42.38 5.27
CA ARG A 199 52.75 43.84 5.47
C ARG A 199 52.61 44.13 6.95
N VAL A 200 53.37 45.12 7.45
CA VAL A 200 53.53 45.53 8.86
C VAL A 200 52.22 46.05 9.52
N ARG A 201 51.08 46.02 8.82
CA ARG A 201 49.74 46.38 9.33
C ARG A 201 48.64 45.44 8.82
N SER A 202 48.96 44.17 8.67
CA SER A 202 47.95 43.17 8.30
C SER A 202 47.00 42.94 9.47
N ARG A 203 45.70 42.74 9.20
CA ARG A 203 44.69 42.35 10.21
C ARG A 203 44.94 40.93 10.76
N TRP A 204 45.90 40.21 10.18
CA TRP A 204 46.14 38.79 10.36
C TRP A 204 47.26 38.54 11.36
N SER A 205 47.04 37.60 12.27
CA SER A 205 48.06 37.08 13.17
C SER A 205 48.73 35.85 12.54
N GLU A 206 49.96 35.55 12.97
CA GLU A 206 50.66 34.32 12.57
C GLU A 206 49.92 33.07 13.07
N GLU A 207 49.06 33.21 14.07
CA GLU A 207 48.21 32.15 14.62
C GLU A 207 47.06 31.75 13.69
N ASP A 208 46.69 32.63 12.75
CA ASP A 208 45.64 32.42 11.74
C ASP A 208 46.07 31.51 10.58
N PHE A 209 47.35 31.15 10.49
CA PHE A 209 47.91 30.29 9.46
C PHE A 209 48.59 29.06 10.07
N ASP A 210 48.71 27.99 9.29
CA ASP A 210 49.53 26.83 9.65
C ASP A 210 50.99 27.08 9.21
N GLU A 211 51.95 26.39 9.82
CA GLU A 211 53.38 26.50 9.48
C GLU A 211 53.61 26.16 8.00
N GLY A 212 53.82 27.18 7.16
CA GLY A 212 54.21 26.98 5.75
C GLY A 212 53.63 27.95 4.70
N GLY A 213 52.66 28.83 4.99
CA GLY A 213 52.18 29.73 3.93
C GLY A 213 51.16 30.80 4.32
N TRP A 214 51.42 32.04 3.89
CA TRP A 214 50.52 33.20 3.95
C TRP A 214 49.55 33.21 2.76
N GLU A 215 48.92 32.06 2.51
CA GLU A 215 47.97 31.90 1.41
C GLU A 215 46.56 32.22 1.91
N LYS A 216 45.93 33.21 1.28
CA LYS A 216 44.54 33.55 1.51
C LYS A 216 43.73 33.16 0.30
N GLY A 217 42.55 32.64 0.53
CA GLY A 217 41.57 32.37 -0.50
C GLY A 217 40.36 33.27 -0.37
N TYR A 218 39.65 33.46 -1.48
CA TYR A 218 38.30 34.01 -1.48
C TYR A 218 37.41 33.14 -2.34
N TYR A 219 36.18 32.92 -1.90
CA TYR A 219 35.16 32.38 -2.78
C TYR A 219 33.90 33.23 -2.68
N ALA A 220 33.26 33.41 -3.84
CA ALA A 220 31.94 34.03 -3.92
C ALA A 220 30.89 32.99 -3.52
N THR A 221 30.04 33.35 -2.57
CA THR A 221 28.84 32.58 -2.25
C THR A 221 27.78 32.83 -3.32
N ASP A 222 26.86 31.89 -3.48
CA ASP A 222 25.78 32.02 -4.45
C ASP A 222 24.85 33.23 -4.16
N GLY A 223 24.91 33.79 -2.95
CA GLY A 223 24.22 35.02 -2.53
C GLY A 223 24.97 36.33 -2.80
N GLY A 224 26.08 36.31 -3.54
CA GLY A 224 26.84 37.52 -3.92
C GLY A 224 27.79 38.07 -2.84
N GLY A 225 27.94 37.36 -1.71
CA GLY A 225 28.93 37.68 -0.69
C GLY A 225 30.29 37.05 -1.02
N THR A 226 31.38 37.67 -0.59
CA THR A 226 32.71 37.05 -0.66
C THR A 226 33.11 36.59 0.73
N ILE A 227 33.44 35.30 0.86
CA ILE A 227 33.97 34.73 2.10
C ILE A 227 35.47 34.59 1.96
N GLU A 228 36.17 35.09 2.97
CA GLU A 228 37.62 34.95 3.09
C GLU A 228 37.94 33.63 3.79
N VAL A 229 38.88 32.88 3.21
CA VAL A 229 39.28 31.56 3.70
C VAL A 229 40.80 31.46 3.87
N VAL A 230 41.23 30.62 4.78
CA VAL A 230 42.63 30.28 5.05
C VAL A 230 42.82 28.77 4.96
N LYS A 231 44.01 28.33 4.57
CA LYS A 231 44.32 26.92 4.45
C LYS A 231 44.62 26.35 5.84
N ARG A 232 43.94 25.27 6.21
CA ARG A 232 44.13 24.57 7.48
C ARG A 232 44.25 23.07 7.27
N ARG A 233 45.02 22.41 8.14
CA ARG A 233 45.11 20.95 8.19
C ARG A 233 43.93 20.36 8.97
N PHE A 234 43.23 19.43 8.34
CA PHE A 234 42.16 18.65 8.93
C PHE A 234 42.53 17.17 8.92
N ILE A 235 42.15 16.45 9.97
CA ILE A 235 42.10 15.00 9.98
C ILE A 235 40.76 14.62 9.36
N LYS A 236 40.79 14.09 8.14
CA LYS A 236 39.65 13.49 7.47
C LYS A 236 39.47 12.07 7.99
N ARG A 237 38.36 11.82 8.67
CA ARG A 237 38.00 10.50 9.21
C ARG A 237 36.87 9.92 8.37
N THR A 238 37.11 8.75 7.78
CA THR A 238 36.04 7.92 7.22
C THR A 238 35.59 6.96 8.31
N TYR A 239 34.32 7.00 8.70
CA TYR A 239 33.80 6.20 9.80
C TYR A 239 32.43 5.60 9.48
N LEU A 240 32.08 4.52 10.15
CA LEU A 240 30.71 4.01 10.18
C LEU A 240 29.96 4.69 11.32
N PRO A 241 28.78 5.31 11.08
CA PRO A 241 28.04 6.04 12.12
C PRO A 241 27.51 5.11 13.20
N ASP A 242 27.16 5.70 14.35
CA ASP A 242 26.40 5.02 15.40
C ASP A 242 25.05 4.57 14.85
N ASP A 243 24.62 3.36 15.19
CA ASP A 243 23.25 2.90 14.95
C ASP A 243 22.70 2.44 16.29
N THR A 244 21.64 3.10 16.75
CA THR A 244 21.00 2.75 18.01
C THR A 244 20.31 1.41 17.83
N GLY A 245 20.91 0.39 18.43
CA GLY A 245 20.37 -0.96 18.40
C GLY A 245 18.92 -1.00 18.90
N GLN A 246 18.10 -1.83 18.26
CA GLN A 246 16.74 -2.10 18.70
C GLN A 246 16.65 -3.57 19.12
N TYR A 247 16.31 -3.80 20.38
CA TYR A 247 16.07 -5.13 20.88
C TYR A 247 14.63 -5.54 20.59
N ALA A 248 14.47 -6.64 19.86
CA ALA A 248 13.16 -7.21 19.64
C ALA A 248 12.63 -7.78 20.96
N VAL A 249 11.36 -7.55 21.24
CA VAL A 249 10.66 -8.21 22.34
C VAL A 249 10.66 -9.73 22.09
N SER A 250 10.85 -10.50 23.15
CA SER A 250 10.89 -11.97 23.06
C SER A 250 9.61 -12.51 22.41
N LEU A 251 9.71 -13.57 21.60
CA LEU A 251 8.51 -14.17 21.01
C LEU A 251 7.56 -14.67 22.10
N ALA A 252 8.11 -15.18 23.20
CA ALA A 252 7.34 -15.64 24.33
C ALA A 252 6.53 -14.52 25.02
N SER A 253 6.94 -13.25 24.94
CA SER A 253 6.17 -12.16 25.55
C SER A 253 5.21 -11.44 24.60
N ALA A 254 5.17 -11.84 23.32
CA ALA A 254 4.39 -11.13 22.29
C ALA A 254 3.37 -12.01 21.53
N VAL A 255 3.53 -13.34 21.51
CA VAL A 255 2.64 -14.24 20.75
C VAL A 255 1.45 -14.65 21.60
N SER A 256 0.21 -14.41 21.14
CA SER A 256 -1.01 -14.91 21.81
C SER A 256 -1.64 -16.05 21.01
N LEU A 257 -1.88 -17.18 21.67
CA LEU A 257 -2.54 -18.37 21.14
C LEU A 257 -3.77 -18.71 22.01
N PRO A 258 -4.89 -17.99 21.79
CA PRO A 258 -6.11 -18.25 22.52
C PRO A 258 -6.66 -19.65 22.22
N PRO A 259 -7.52 -20.21 23.09
CA PRO A 259 -8.12 -21.51 22.83
C PRO A 259 -8.99 -21.46 21.56
N ALA A 260 -8.95 -22.52 20.75
CA ALA A 260 -9.77 -22.64 19.54
C ALA A 260 -11.29 -22.64 19.82
N ILE A 261 -11.68 -23.02 21.04
CA ILE A 261 -13.07 -23.09 21.50
C ILE A 261 -13.15 -22.40 22.86
N VAL A 262 -14.21 -21.62 23.09
CA VAL A 262 -14.48 -20.97 24.38
C VAL A 262 -14.51 -22.03 25.49
N GLY A 263 -13.70 -21.83 26.54
CA GLY A 263 -13.55 -22.77 27.67
C GLY A 263 -12.55 -23.91 27.43
N GLY A 264 -11.91 -23.98 26.26
CA GLY A 264 -10.80 -24.89 25.99
C GLY A 264 -9.49 -24.47 26.66
N PRO A 265 -8.48 -25.35 26.72
CA PRO A 265 -7.18 -25.02 27.29
C PRO A 265 -6.51 -23.91 26.46
N VAL A 266 -6.07 -22.85 27.14
CA VAL A 266 -5.29 -21.77 26.53
C VAL A 266 -3.91 -22.33 26.15
N PHE A 267 -3.49 -22.14 24.90
CA PHE A 267 -2.17 -22.60 24.46
C PHE A 267 -1.06 -21.62 24.88
N PHE A 268 -1.33 -20.29 24.83
CA PHE A 268 -0.40 -19.21 25.25
C PHE A 268 -1.07 -17.80 25.21
N GLU A 269 -0.71 -16.78 26.01
CA GLU A 269 -1.35 -15.43 25.96
C GLU A 269 -0.38 -14.25 26.15
N PRO A 270 -0.41 -13.23 25.26
CA PRO A 270 -0.72 -11.85 25.68
C PRO A 270 -1.52 -10.98 24.67
N GLY A 271 -2.46 -10.16 25.18
CA GLY A 271 -2.97 -8.91 24.55
C GLY A 271 -4.08 -9.02 23.48
N SER A 272 -5.09 -8.13 23.55
CA SER A 272 -6.46 -8.25 23.00
C SER A 272 -6.68 -8.14 21.47
N TYR A 273 -7.71 -8.83 20.99
CA TYR A 273 -8.11 -9.02 19.57
C TYR A 273 -9.20 -8.04 19.07
N HIS A 274 -9.11 -7.60 17.80
CA HIS A 274 -10.18 -6.84 17.08
C HIS A 274 -10.26 -7.27 15.59
N ALA A 275 -11.42 -7.82 15.16
CA ALA A 275 -11.57 -8.55 13.89
C ALA A 275 -11.54 -7.74 12.56
N PRO A 276 -12.19 -6.56 12.40
CA PRO A 276 -12.27 -5.88 11.10
C PRO A 276 -10.94 -5.26 10.63
N GLY A 277 -10.05 -4.88 11.56
CA GLY A 277 -8.72 -4.35 11.23
C GLY A 277 -7.67 -5.42 10.87
N LEU A 278 -7.97 -6.70 11.13
CA LEU A 278 -7.06 -7.82 10.91
C LEU A 278 -7.10 -8.32 9.46
N LEU A 279 -8.28 -8.35 8.84
CA LEU A 279 -8.46 -8.80 7.46
C LEU A 279 -7.66 -7.93 6.45
N ALA A 280 -7.67 -6.61 6.62
CA ALA A 280 -6.90 -5.68 5.77
C ALA A 280 -5.36 -5.83 5.91
N LYS A 281 -4.88 -6.45 7.01
CA LYS A 281 -3.45 -6.71 7.25
C LYS A 281 -3.02 -8.11 6.80
N LEU A 282 -3.93 -9.10 6.83
CA LEU A 282 -3.65 -10.48 6.45
C LEU A 282 -3.62 -10.70 4.93
N ASP A 283 -4.29 -9.85 4.15
CA ASP A 283 -4.24 -9.88 2.69
C ASP A 283 -2.96 -9.22 2.11
N GLN A 284 -2.14 -8.60 2.96
CA GLN A 284 -0.85 -8.06 2.54
C GLN A 284 0.17 -9.21 2.43
N PRO A 285 0.91 -9.33 1.32
CA PRO A 285 2.00 -10.29 1.26
C PRO A 285 2.97 -10.01 2.41
N LEU A 286 3.41 -11.09 3.08
CA LEU A 286 4.43 -10.95 4.12
C LEU A 286 5.59 -10.14 3.53
N PRO A 287 6.01 -9.04 4.21
CA PRO A 287 7.13 -8.26 3.70
C PRO A 287 8.34 -9.21 3.56
N PRO A 288 9.15 -9.06 2.50
CA PRO A 288 10.35 -9.86 2.35
C PRO A 288 11.18 -9.75 3.62
N CYS A 289 11.85 -10.85 3.99
CA CYS A 289 12.76 -10.85 5.14
C CYS A 289 13.68 -9.63 5.04
N ARG A 290 13.62 -8.73 6.03
CA ARG A 290 14.44 -7.52 6.01
C ARG A 290 15.90 -7.94 6.09
N ILE A 291 16.59 -7.87 4.96
CA ILE A 291 18.05 -7.92 4.93
C ILE A 291 18.51 -6.61 5.57
N ARG A 292 19.33 -6.70 6.63
CA ARG A 292 19.88 -5.51 7.28
C ARG A 292 20.69 -4.74 6.24
N ALA A 293 20.35 -3.47 6.03
CA ALA A 293 21.13 -2.62 5.14
C ALA A 293 22.53 -2.45 5.72
N GLU A 294 23.56 -2.64 4.90
CA GLU A 294 24.94 -2.40 5.31
C GLU A 294 25.14 -0.92 5.64
N ARG A 295 25.85 -0.62 6.74
CA ARG A 295 26.18 0.75 7.12
C ARG A 295 27.01 1.40 6.04
N LYS A 296 26.64 2.63 5.67
CA LYS A 296 27.41 3.42 4.71
C LYS A 296 28.49 4.21 5.44
N PRO A 297 29.73 4.24 4.93
CA PRO A 297 30.78 5.07 5.49
C PRO A 297 30.48 6.56 5.28
N GLU A 298 30.65 7.34 6.33
CA GLU A 298 30.55 8.80 6.34
C GLU A 298 31.92 9.43 6.54
N ILE A 299 32.06 10.70 6.14
CA ILE A 299 33.30 11.44 6.24
C ILE A 299 33.10 12.63 7.17
N GLU A 300 33.94 12.76 8.19
CA GLU A 300 34.06 13.99 8.99
C GLU A 300 35.45 14.60 8.84
N TYR A 301 35.52 15.91 9.03
CA TYR A 301 36.76 16.66 9.08
C TYR A 301 36.90 17.26 10.47
N VAL A 302 37.97 16.91 11.16
CA VAL A 302 38.31 17.44 12.50
C VAL A 302 39.59 18.26 12.35
N LEU A 303 39.62 19.48 12.90
CA LEU A 303 40.82 20.32 12.84
C LEU A 303 42.02 19.58 13.46
N ALA A 304 43.12 19.49 12.73
CA ALA A 304 44.32 18.81 13.21
C ALA A 304 44.97 19.65 14.33
N PRO A 305 45.40 19.04 15.45
CA PRO A 305 46.18 19.77 16.45
C PRO A 305 47.50 20.27 15.84
N LYS A 306 47.93 21.48 16.23
CA LYS A 306 49.16 22.13 15.72
C LYS A 306 50.42 21.26 15.85
N GLU A 307 50.43 20.31 16.80
CA GLU A 307 51.57 19.45 17.13
C GLU A 307 51.74 18.20 16.23
N VAL A 308 50.84 17.92 15.27
CA VAL A 308 50.95 16.73 14.38
C VAL A 308 52.04 16.91 13.31
N ALA A 309 52.92 17.91 13.44
CA ALA A 309 53.96 18.26 12.48
C ALA A 309 55.16 17.28 12.40
N LEU A 310 55.19 16.18 13.18
CA LEU A 310 56.41 15.37 13.34
C LEU A 310 56.29 13.87 13.03
N ALA A 311 55.31 13.44 12.24
CA ALA A 311 55.30 12.06 11.74
C ALA A 311 54.82 11.99 10.28
N SER A 312 55.70 12.35 9.35
CA SER A 312 55.64 11.96 7.94
C SER A 312 57.05 11.78 7.44
#